data_AF-A0A562UF38-F1
#
_entry.id   AF-A0A562UF38-F1
#
_cell.length_a   1.000
_cell.length_b   1.000
_cell.length_c   1.000
_cell.angle_alpha   90.00
_cell.angle_beta   90.00
_cell.angle_gamma   90.00
#
_symmetry.space_group_name_H-M   'P 1'
#
loop_
_entity.id
_entity.type
_entity.pdbx_description
1 polymer ?
#
loop_
_entity_poly.entity_id
_entity_poly.type
_entity_poly.pdbx_seq_one_letter_code
_entity_poly.pdbx_strand_id
1 'polypeptide(L)'
;MFLTDDNKKSFKAIILLNEMINGQHHFQTVANGDDSVLEPLFIELMSKGYVQTSGLNYQVTTKGQDVFNTFMKRYTEYLKVYDIFSYVDLEKGEFAFARYFDFESDDAWADFTNDERFDDLRIAVALFKKIDPAEIVFMSFINENRFDTASNGWQMDLVSDNEWSEIEEICKTAIKPEEVGEDPMVDMINQGSELMIKLLEEEQKQNQNDNNYNNNGTETIVEEETVEYYEPYYDPYYVSPIWLLPLFLW
;
A
#
# COMPACT_ATOMS: atom_id res chain seq x y z
N MET A 1 9.89 -17.20 7.55
CA MET A 1 8.81 -16.45 8.18
C MET A 1 8.78 -15.11 7.47
N PHE A 2 7.68 -14.80 6.77
CA PHE A 2 7.57 -13.58 5.95
C PHE A 2 7.13 -12.37 6.78
N LEU A 3 6.45 -12.61 7.90
CA LEU A 3 5.93 -11.57 8.76
C LEU A 3 6.58 -11.67 10.15
N THR A 4 7.39 -10.69 10.52
CA THR A 4 8.01 -10.62 11.86
C THR A 4 7.11 -9.87 12.85
N ASP A 5 7.39 -9.99 14.16
CA ASP A 5 6.70 -9.20 15.18
C ASP A 5 6.88 -7.68 14.97
N ASP A 6 8.06 -7.27 14.50
CA ASP A 6 8.34 -5.87 14.16
C ASP A 6 7.55 -5.41 12.93
N ASN A 7 7.31 -6.28 11.94
CA ASN A 7 6.41 -5.97 10.82
C ASN A 7 4.98 -5.80 11.31
N LYS A 8 4.44 -6.77 12.06
CA LYS A 8 3.08 -6.68 12.62
C LYS A 8 2.90 -5.39 13.41
N LYS A 9 3.89 -5.07 14.26
CA LYS A 9 3.89 -3.84 15.04
C LYS A 9 3.90 -2.59 14.18
N SER A 10 4.74 -2.55 13.14
CA SER A 10 4.79 -1.44 12.17
C SER A 10 3.46 -1.25 11.46
N PHE A 11 2.84 -2.33 10.98
CA PHE A 11 1.56 -2.27 10.27
C PHE A 11 0.42 -1.81 11.19
N LYS A 12 0.36 -2.33 12.42
CA LYS A 12 -0.59 -1.84 13.45
C LYS A 12 -0.40 -0.35 13.74
N ALA A 13 0.85 0.10 13.87
CA ALA A 13 1.16 1.50 14.07
C ALA A 13 0.71 2.38 12.90
N ILE A 14 0.85 1.92 11.65
CA ILE A 14 0.35 2.65 10.47
C ILE A 14 -1.16 2.81 10.52
N ILE A 15 -1.92 1.75 10.79
CA ILE A 15 -3.39 1.83 10.88
C ILE A 15 -3.81 2.80 12.00
N LEU A 16 -3.15 2.72 13.16
CA LEU A 16 -3.43 3.63 14.27
C LEU A 16 -3.09 5.09 13.93
N LEU A 17 -1.94 5.35 13.31
CA LEU A 17 -1.55 6.70 12.88
C LEU A 17 -2.53 7.24 11.84
N ASN A 18 -3.01 6.41 10.91
CA ASN A 18 -4.04 6.81 9.95
C ASN A 18 -5.31 7.29 10.66
N GLU A 19 -5.83 6.53 11.64
CA GLU A 19 -7.01 6.94 12.40
C GLU A 19 -6.76 8.23 13.20
N MET A 20 -5.58 8.39 13.80
CA MET A 20 -5.25 9.60 14.55
C MET A 20 -5.09 10.85 13.67
N ILE A 21 -4.65 10.70 12.43
CA ILE A 21 -4.33 11.82 11.51
C ILE A 21 -5.55 12.17 10.64
N ASN A 22 -6.20 11.16 10.07
CA ASN A 22 -7.25 11.32 9.07
C ASN A 22 -8.65 10.96 9.61
N GLY A 23 -8.70 10.20 10.71
CA GLY A 23 -9.95 9.78 11.34
C GLY A 23 -10.61 10.87 12.18
N GLN A 24 -11.69 10.49 12.86
CA GLN A 24 -12.45 11.38 13.75
C GLN A 24 -12.30 10.97 15.22
N HIS A 25 -11.75 9.80 15.49
CA HIS A 25 -11.63 9.28 16.84
C HIS A 25 -10.48 9.94 17.61
N HIS A 26 -10.77 10.35 18.84
CA HIS A 26 -9.81 11.00 19.72
C HIS A 26 -9.45 10.06 20.87
N PHE A 27 -8.27 9.43 20.77
CA PHE A 27 -7.81 8.48 21.77
C PHE A 27 -7.40 9.18 23.08
N GLN A 28 -8.03 8.79 24.18
CA GLN A 28 -7.73 9.32 25.51
C GLN A 28 -6.55 8.58 26.15
N THR A 29 -5.75 9.31 26.95
CA THR A 29 -4.59 8.74 27.68
C THR A 29 -5.00 7.80 28.81
N VAL A 30 -6.20 7.97 29.34
CA VAL A 30 -6.85 6.97 30.18
C VAL A 30 -7.76 6.16 29.25
N ALA A 31 -7.25 5.03 28.79
CA ALA A 31 -7.97 4.20 27.84
C ALA A 31 -9.27 3.65 28.45
N ASN A 32 -10.35 3.70 27.67
CA ASN A 32 -11.68 3.23 28.08
C ASN A 32 -12.28 2.36 26.96
N GLY A 33 -13.07 1.35 27.34
CA GLY A 33 -13.69 0.45 26.37
C GLY A 33 -12.64 -0.27 25.50
N ASP A 34 -12.91 -0.36 24.21
CA ASP A 34 -12.08 -1.09 23.26
C ASP A 34 -10.70 -0.44 23.05
N ASP A 35 -10.55 0.87 23.28
CA ASP A 35 -9.26 1.57 23.17
C ASP A 35 -8.20 1.03 24.15
N SER A 36 -8.63 0.38 25.24
CA SER A 36 -7.71 -0.22 26.22
C SER A 36 -6.78 -1.27 25.62
N VAL A 37 -7.19 -1.95 24.55
CA VAL A 37 -6.35 -2.96 23.90
C VAL A 37 -5.22 -2.36 23.08
N LEU A 38 -5.30 -1.06 22.75
CA LEU A 38 -4.25 -0.32 22.06
C LEU A 38 -3.22 0.28 23.01
N GLU A 39 -3.44 0.24 24.34
CA GLU A 39 -2.55 0.85 25.34
C GLU A 39 -1.09 0.39 25.20
N PRO A 40 -0.78 -0.91 24.99
CA PRO A 40 0.61 -1.34 24.77
C PRO A 40 1.26 -0.67 23.55
N LEU A 41 0.52 -0.51 22.46
CA LEU A 41 1.02 0.14 21.24
C LEU A 41 1.24 1.64 21.46
N PHE A 42 0.34 2.32 22.17
CA PHE A 42 0.52 3.73 22.54
C PHE A 42 1.75 3.96 23.41
N ILE A 43 1.98 3.09 24.41
CA ILE A 43 3.18 3.17 25.28
C ILE A 43 4.46 3.10 24.44
N GLU A 44 4.51 2.17 23.49
CA GLU A 44 5.67 2.02 22.61
C GLU A 44 5.85 3.23 21.68
N LEU A 45 4.79 3.66 21.00
CA LEU A 45 4.81 4.83 20.12
C LEU A 45 5.24 6.10 20.86
N MET A 46 4.78 6.27 22.09
CA MET A 46 5.24 7.35 22.97
C MET A 46 6.72 7.23 23.33
N SER A 47 7.17 6.03 23.74
CA SER A 47 8.56 5.79 24.12
C SER A 47 9.54 6.10 22.98
N LYS A 48 9.10 5.90 21.74
CA LYS A 48 9.85 6.19 20.52
C LYS A 48 9.62 7.59 19.95
N GLY A 49 8.73 8.37 20.57
CA GLY A 49 8.45 9.77 20.22
C GLY A 49 7.60 9.95 18.96
N TYR A 50 6.85 8.93 18.53
CA TYR A 50 5.90 9.04 17.41
C TYR A 50 4.55 9.64 17.83
N VAL A 51 4.18 9.44 19.09
CA VAL A 51 2.97 9.99 19.72
C VAL A 51 3.35 10.68 21.02
N GLN A 52 2.59 11.68 21.42
CA GLN A 52 2.73 12.38 22.70
C GLN A 52 1.36 12.62 23.33
N THR A 53 1.34 13.08 24.58
CA THR A 53 0.11 13.48 25.26
C THR A 53 -0.13 14.98 25.10
N SER A 54 -1.37 15.36 24.81
CA SER A 54 -1.84 16.75 24.78
C SER A 54 -3.12 16.85 25.62
N GLY A 55 -2.98 17.32 26.86
CA GLY A 55 -4.07 17.29 27.83
C GLY A 55 -4.49 15.85 28.19
N LEU A 56 -5.72 15.48 27.85
CA LEU A 56 -6.29 14.15 28.10
C LEU A 56 -6.17 13.19 26.92
N ASN A 57 -5.66 13.64 25.77
CA ASN A 57 -5.64 12.86 24.54
C ASN A 57 -4.21 12.55 24.08
N TYR A 58 -4.06 11.48 23.33
CA TYR A 58 -2.89 11.25 22.50
C TYR A 58 -2.91 12.15 21.26
N GLN A 59 -1.72 12.56 20.82
CA GLN A 59 -1.53 13.35 19.60
C GLN A 59 -0.28 12.88 18.87
N VAL A 60 -0.36 12.80 17.54
CA VAL A 60 0.78 12.45 16.69
C VAL A 60 1.83 13.56 16.73
N THR A 61 3.11 13.19 16.87
CA THR A 61 4.22 14.14 16.81
C THR A 61 4.63 14.39 15.35
N THR A 62 5.49 15.38 15.09
CA THR A 62 6.09 15.56 13.75
C THR A 62 6.78 14.27 13.27
N LYS A 63 7.47 13.56 14.17
CA LYS A 63 8.13 12.29 13.83
C LYS A 63 7.12 11.21 13.41
N GLY A 64 5.98 11.11 14.11
CA GLY A 64 4.91 10.18 13.73
C GLY A 64 4.29 10.54 12.39
N GLN A 65 4.06 11.84 12.15
CA GLN A 65 3.54 12.33 10.88
C GLN A 65 4.51 12.04 9.72
N ASP A 66 5.82 12.22 9.92
CA ASP A 66 6.83 11.97 8.87
C ASP A 66 6.90 10.48 8.47
N VAL A 67 6.76 9.58 9.45
CA VAL A 67 6.67 8.13 9.18
C VAL A 67 5.40 7.81 8.40
N PHE A 68 4.26 8.34 8.84
CA PHE A 68 2.99 8.13 8.13
C PHE A 68 3.04 8.68 6.70
N ASN A 69 3.59 9.88 6.49
CA ASN A 69 3.75 10.48 5.17
C ASN A 69 4.68 9.63 4.27
N THR A 70 5.73 9.04 4.85
CA THR A 70 6.64 8.14 4.12
C THR A 70 5.92 6.84 3.73
N PHE A 71 5.10 6.28 4.64
CA PHE A 71 4.25 5.14 4.31
C PHE A 71 3.27 5.50 3.17
N MET A 72 2.62 6.66 3.22
CA MET A 72 1.70 7.08 2.16
C MET A 72 2.40 7.23 0.80
N LYS A 73 3.65 7.69 0.76
CA LYS A 73 4.45 7.69 -0.48
C LYS A 73 4.70 6.28 -1.00
N ARG A 74 5.05 5.34 -0.13
CA ARG A 74 5.18 3.92 -0.53
C ARG A 74 3.86 3.33 -0.99
N TYR A 75 2.76 3.70 -0.35
CA TYR A 75 1.43 3.23 -0.73
C TYR A 75 1.03 3.75 -2.11
N THR A 76 1.29 5.01 -2.42
CA THR A 76 1.13 5.55 -3.78
C THR A 76 1.99 4.80 -4.79
N GLU A 77 3.25 4.54 -4.44
CA GLU A 77 4.17 3.80 -5.31
C GLU A 77 3.74 2.34 -5.49
N TYR A 78 3.18 1.71 -4.45
CA TYR A 78 2.54 0.40 -4.50
C TYR A 78 1.41 0.37 -5.53
N LEU A 79 0.47 1.31 -5.45
CA LEU A 79 -0.68 1.37 -6.37
C LEU A 79 -0.25 1.56 -7.82
N LYS A 80 0.77 2.38 -8.07
CA LYS A 80 1.23 2.69 -9.42
C LYS A 80 2.15 1.62 -10.00
N VAL A 81 3.12 1.15 -9.21
CA VAL A 81 4.22 0.30 -9.70
C VAL A 81 3.93 -1.18 -9.51
N TYR A 82 3.37 -1.56 -8.36
CA TYR A 82 3.27 -2.96 -7.98
C TYR A 82 1.89 -3.53 -8.27
N ASP A 83 0.82 -2.75 -8.13
CA ASP A 83 -0.54 -3.24 -8.31
C ASP A 83 -0.80 -3.76 -9.73
N ILE A 84 -0.04 -3.30 -10.72
CA ILE A 84 -0.10 -3.80 -12.09
C ILE A 84 0.11 -5.32 -12.20
N PHE A 85 0.86 -5.91 -11.27
CA PHE A 85 1.17 -7.34 -11.23
C PHE A 85 0.11 -8.18 -10.49
N SER A 86 -0.99 -7.59 -10.04
CA SER A 86 -2.06 -8.31 -9.32
C SER A 86 -2.89 -9.23 -10.24
N TYR A 87 -2.93 -8.95 -11.54
CA TYR A 87 -3.77 -9.67 -12.50
C TYR A 87 -3.00 -9.94 -13.80
N VAL A 88 -2.23 -11.01 -13.83
CA VAL A 88 -1.39 -11.41 -14.98
C VAL A 88 -1.85 -12.77 -15.53
N ASP A 89 -2.22 -12.83 -16.81
CA ASP A 89 -2.50 -14.09 -17.51
C ASP A 89 -1.15 -14.69 -17.94
N LEU A 90 -0.63 -15.65 -17.15
CA LEU A 90 0.65 -16.30 -17.42
C LEU A 90 0.64 -17.17 -18.67
N GLU A 91 -0.52 -17.66 -19.12
CA GLU A 91 -0.61 -18.46 -20.34
C GLU A 91 -0.43 -17.61 -21.60
N LYS A 92 -0.91 -16.36 -21.57
CA LYS A 92 -0.82 -15.43 -22.70
C LYS A 92 0.28 -14.38 -22.56
N GLY A 93 0.80 -14.17 -21.35
CA GLY A 93 1.72 -13.07 -21.05
C GLY A 93 1.02 -11.71 -21.13
N GLU A 94 -0.22 -11.61 -20.65
CA GLU A 94 -1.03 -10.40 -20.74
C GLU A 94 -1.37 -9.84 -19.36
N PHE A 95 -1.33 -8.52 -19.22
CA PHE A 95 -1.72 -7.81 -17.99
C PHE A 95 -3.16 -7.34 -18.11
N ALA A 96 -3.99 -7.58 -17.10
CA ALA A 96 -5.36 -7.06 -17.06
C ALA A 96 -5.40 -5.54 -17.20
N PHE A 97 -4.43 -4.86 -16.58
CA PHE A 97 -4.27 -3.40 -16.59
C PHE A 97 -4.09 -2.80 -17.99
N ALA A 98 -3.68 -3.59 -18.99
CA ALA A 98 -3.65 -3.12 -20.38
C ALA A 98 -5.03 -2.70 -20.89
N ARG A 99 -6.09 -3.15 -20.21
CA ARG A 99 -7.49 -2.85 -20.51
C ARG A 99 -8.15 -1.97 -19.46
N TYR A 100 -7.39 -1.41 -18.51
CA TYR A 100 -7.96 -0.64 -17.40
C TYR A 100 -8.92 0.47 -17.87
N PHE A 101 -8.52 1.24 -18.88
CA PHE A 101 -9.34 2.31 -19.46
C PHE A 101 -10.45 1.83 -20.43
N ASP A 102 -10.59 0.51 -20.65
CA ASP A 102 -11.71 -0.04 -21.43
C ASP A 102 -13.02 -0.11 -20.60
N PHE A 103 -12.93 0.07 -19.28
CA PHE A 103 -14.05 -0.07 -18.34
C PHE A 103 -14.56 1.29 -17.87
N GLU A 104 -15.89 1.44 -17.83
CA GLU A 104 -16.55 2.70 -17.42
C GLU A 104 -16.87 2.76 -15.91
N SER A 105 -16.70 1.65 -15.18
CA SER A 105 -16.96 1.59 -13.73
C SER A 105 -16.06 0.58 -13.02
N ASP A 106 -15.81 0.84 -11.74
CA ASP A 106 -15.02 -0.04 -10.87
C ASP A 106 -15.64 -1.44 -10.73
N ASP A 107 -16.98 -1.54 -10.72
CA ASP A 107 -17.68 -2.82 -10.69
C ASP A 107 -17.35 -3.67 -11.94
N ALA A 108 -17.29 -3.05 -13.13
CA ALA A 108 -17.01 -3.76 -14.37
C ALA A 108 -15.53 -4.20 -14.43
N TRP A 109 -14.63 -3.39 -13.87
CA TRP A 109 -13.23 -3.76 -13.68
C TRP A 109 -13.09 -4.96 -12.73
N ALA A 110 -13.75 -4.91 -11.57
CA ALA A 110 -13.73 -5.99 -10.58
C ALA A 110 -14.29 -7.32 -11.15
N ASP A 111 -15.38 -7.25 -11.92
CA ASP A 111 -15.95 -8.43 -12.60
C ASP A 111 -14.96 -9.04 -13.61
N PHE A 112 -14.18 -8.20 -14.30
CA PHE A 112 -13.18 -8.66 -15.27
C PHE A 112 -11.96 -9.31 -14.60
N THR A 113 -11.46 -8.71 -13.52
CA THR A 113 -10.24 -9.18 -12.83
C THR A 113 -10.48 -10.37 -11.91
N ASN A 114 -11.73 -10.67 -11.56
CA ASN A 114 -12.11 -11.85 -10.76
C ASN A 114 -12.11 -13.18 -11.56
N ASP A 115 -11.58 -13.18 -12.78
CA ASP A 115 -11.42 -14.39 -13.60
C ASP A 115 -10.24 -15.24 -13.12
N GLU A 116 -10.43 -16.55 -12.99
CA GLU A 116 -9.44 -17.52 -12.47
C GLU A 116 -8.16 -17.62 -13.31
N ARG A 117 -8.17 -17.09 -14.54
CA ARG A 117 -6.99 -17.04 -15.42
C ARG A 117 -5.89 -16.09 -14.94
N PHE A 118 -6.21 -15.16 -14.03
CA PHE A 118 -5.28 -14.14 -13.58
C PHE A 118 -4.52 -14.62 -12.34
N ASP A 119 -3.20 -14.59 -12.45
CA ASP A 119 -2.28 -14.85 -11.36
C ASP A 119 -1.82 -13.54 -10.72
N ASP A 120 -1.68 -13.55 -9.38
CA ASP A 120 -1.07 -12.46 -8.62
C ASP A 120 0.44 -12.69 -8.49
N LEU A 121 1.21 -11.80 -9.12
CA LEU A 121 2.67 -11.85 -9.17
C LEU A 121 3.32 -10.75 -8.34
N ARG A 122 2.54 -9.97 -7.58
CA ARG A 122 3.08 -8.89 -6.72
C ARG A 122 4.10 -9.41 -5.73
N ILE A 123 3.86 -10.58 -5.14
CA ILE A 123 4.79 -11.21 -4.20
C ILE A 123 6.04 -11.74 -4.92
N ALA A 124 5.89 -12.31 -6.11
CA ALA A 124 7.03 -12.77 -6.90
C ALA A 124 7.96 -11.60 -7.27
N VAL A 125 7.38 -10.49 -7.72
CA VAL A 125 8.09 -9.24 -8.04
C VAL A 125 8.73 -8.64 -6.79
N ALA A 126 8.02 -8.63 -5.66
CA ALA A 126 8.54 -8.14 -4.39
C ALA A 126 9.79 -8.90 -3.94
N LEU A 127 9.74 -10.23 -3.99
CA LEU A 127 10.86 -11.11 -3.66
C LEU A 127 12.04 -10.93 -4.63
N PHE A 128 11.75 -10.83 -5.93
CA PHE A 128 12.78 -10.56 -6.95
C PHE A 128 13.52 -9.24 -6.69
N LYS A 129 12.76 -8.20 -6.36
CA LYS A 129 13.29 -6.86 -6.02
C LYS A 129 13.83 -6.76 -4.59
N LYS A 130 13.78 -7.83 -3.79
CA LYS A 130 14.25 -7.87 -2.39
C LYS A 130 13.57 -6.85 -1.48
N ILE A 131 12.30 -6.54 -1.76
CA ILE A 131 11.44 -5.77 -0.85
C ILE A 131 10.64 -6.74 0.02
N ASP A 132 10.07 -6.23 1.12
CA ASP A 132 9.29 -7.04 2.05
C ASP A 132 7.93 -7.43 1.42
N PRO A 133 7.69 -8.72 1.10
CA PRO A 133 6.41 -9.15 0.53
C PRO A 133 5.24 -8.98 1.50
N ALA A 134 5.48 -8.97 2.81
CA ALA A 134 4.40 -8.78 3.78
C ALA A 134 3.87 -7.34 3.76
N GLU A 135 4.72 -6.36 3.45
CA GLU A 135 4.30 -4.96 3.26
C GLU A 135 3.41 -4.81 2.02
N ILE A 136 3.70 -5.55 0.95
CA ILE A 136 2.89 -5.58 -0.28
C ILE A 136 1.49 -6.13 -0.01
N VAL A 137 1.38 -7.27 0.68
CA VAL A 137 0.06 -7.84 1.03
C VAL A 137 -0.69 -6.91 2.00
N PHE A 138 0.01 -6.31 2.97
CA PHE A 138 -0.58 -5.33 3.88
C PHE A 138 -1.18 -4.13 3.13
N MET A 139 -0.48 -3.60 2.13
CA MET A 139 -1.00 -2.52 1.29
C MET A 139 -2.19 -2.96 0.44
N SER A 140 -2.21 -4.20 -0.07
CA SER A 140 -3.40 -4.76 -0.74
C SER A 140 -4.60 -4.80 0.21
N PHE A 141 -4.40 -5.22 1.45
CA PHE A 141 -5.48 -5.25 2.45
C PHE A 141 -6.01 -3.86 2.79
N ILE A 142 -5.15 -2.83 2.81
CA ILE A 142 -5.59 -1.43 2.93
C ILE A 142 -6.43 -1.02 1.72
N ASN A 143 -5.98 -1.34 0.51
CA ASN A 143 -6.69 -1.01 -0.73
C ASN A 143 -8.06 -1.69 -0.82
N GLU A 144 -8.17 -2.90 -0.31
CA GLU A 144 -9.40 -3.69 -0.20
C GLU A 144 -10.28 -3.28 1.00
N ASN A 145 -9.91 -2.22 1.72
CA ASN A 145 -10.60 -1.72 2.91
C ASN A 145 -10.80 -2.79 4.00
N ARG A 146 -9.83 -3.69 4.18
CA ARG A 146 -9.88 -4.76 5.19
C ARG A 146 -9.60 -4.30 6.62
N PHE A 147 -8.96 -3.14 6.77
CA PHE A 147 -8.73 -2.50 8.07
C PHE A 147 -9.69 -1.31 8.25
N ASP A 148 -10.99 -1.60 8.34
CA ASP A 148 -12.04 -0.58 8.50
C ASP A 148 -12.11 -0.05 9.94
N THR A 149 -11.49 1.11 10.19
CA THR A 149 -11.48 1.79 11.49
C THR A 149 -12.81 2.44 11.86
N ALA A 150 -13.79 2.48 10.94
CA ALA A 150 -15.16 2.92 11.25
C ALA A 150 -16.03 1.80 11.84
N SER A 151 -15.59 0.53 11.74
CA SER A 151 -16.32 -0.62 12.26
C SER A 151 -16.21 -0.72 13.80
N ASN A 152 -17.28 -1.17 14.47
CA ASN A 152 -17.22 -1.36 15.92
C ASN A 152 -16.28 -2.51 16.27
N GLY A 153 -15.32 -2.26 17.17
CA GLY A 153 -14.39 -3.29 17.65
C GLY A 153 -13.14 -3.46 16.77
N TRP A 154 -12.91 -2.60 15.77
CA TRP A 154 -11.73 -2.68 14.90
C TRP A 154 -10.40 -2.72 15.68
N GLN A 155 -10.35 -2.12 16.88
CA GLN A 155 -9.17 -2.17 17.76
C GLN A 155 -8.85 -3.61 18.16
N MET A 156 -9.87 -4.43 18.43
CA MET A 156 -9.75 -5.84 18.76
C MET A 156 -9.27 -6.64 17.55
N ASP A 157 -9.85 -6.38 16.37
CA ASP A 157 -9.49 -7.05 15.13
C ASP A 157 -8.02 -6.74 14.78
N LEU A 158 -7.61 -5.48 14.91
CA LEU A 158 -6.23 -5.04 14.67
C LEU A 158 -5.22 -5.76 15.59
N VAL A 159 -5.57 -5.98 16.86
CA VAL A 159 -4.67 -6.68 17.79
C VAL A 159 -4.75 -8.21 17.66
N SER A 160 -5.84 -8.73 17.10
CA SER A 160 -6.04 -10.15 16.82
C SER A 160 -5.01 -10.66 15.81
N ASP A 161 -4.83 -11.98 15.74
CA ASP A 161 -3.86 -12.61 14.83
C ASP A 161 -4.47 -13.03 13.48
N ASN A 162 -5.76 -12.77 13.22
CA ASN A 162 -6.46 -13.31 12.06
C ASN A 162 -5.89 -12.75 10.74
N GLU A 163 -5.94 -11.43 10.57
CA GLU A 163 -5.46 -10.71 9.39
C GLU A 163 -3.95 -10.93 9.19
N TRP A 164 -3.18 -10.98 10.28
CA TRP A 164 -1.73 -11.19 10.21
C TRP A 164 -1.36 -12.61 9.80
N SER A 165 -2.11 -13.61 10.27
CA SER A 165 -1.90 -15.01 9.87
C SER A 165 -2.23 -15.19 8.41
N GLU A 166 -3.25 -14.49 7.91
CA GLU A 166 -3.61 -14.50 6.49
C GLU A 166 -2.56 -13.85 5.61
N ILE A 167 -2.02 -12.68 6.01
CA ILE A 167 -0.87 -12.06 5.32
C ILE A 167 0.28 -13.06 5.22
N GLU A 168 0.61 -13.75 6.31
CA GLU A 168 1.70 -14.72 6.31
C GLU A 168 1.39 -15.92 5.38
N GLU A 169 0.15 -16.40 5.36
CA GLU A 169 -0.26 -17.51 4.48
C GLU A 169 -0.18 -17.12 3.01
N ILE A 170 -0.70 -15.95 2.63
CA ILE A 170 -0.61 -15.42 1.27
C ILE A 170 0.86 -15.34 0.83
N CYS A 171 1.74 -14.78 1.68
CA CYS A 171 3.17 -14.74 1.39
C CYS A 171 3.80 -16.14 1.23
N LYS A 172 3.31 -17.16 1.95
CA LYS A 172 3.81 -18.54 1.83
C LYS A 172 3.35 -19.21 0.54
N THR A 173 2.08 -19.06 0.16
CA THR A 173 1.45 -19.82 -0.93
C THR A 173 1.51 -19.14 -2.29
N ALA A 174 1.77 -17.83 -2.35
CA ALA A 174 1.89 -17.11 -3.61
C ALA A 174 3.03 -17.64 -4.50
N ILE A 175 2.96 -17.38 -5.80
CA ILE A 175 4.00 -17.74 -6.77
C ILE A 175 5.33 -17.09 -6.35
N LYS A 176 6.41 -17.87 -6.40
CA LYS A 176 7.77 -17.44 -6.07
C LYS A 176 8.58 -17.16 -7.34
N PRO A 177 9.55 -16.23 -7.30
CA PRO A 177 10.35 -15.90 -8.47
C PRO A 177 11.14 -17.11 -9.00
N GLU A 178 11.50 -18.07 -8.14
CA GLU A 178 12.18 -19.31 -8.56
C GLU A 178 11.27 -20.26 -9.35
N GLU A 179 9.95 -20.17 -9.17
CA GLU A 179 8.96 -20.98 -9.90
C GLU A 179 8.71 -20.44 -11.31
N VAL A 180 8.88 -19.12 -11.48
CA VAL A 180 8.77 -18.43 -12.78
C VAL A 180 10.09 -18.48 -13.57
N GLY A 181 11.22 -18.35 -12.86
CA GLY A 181 12.56 -18.26 -13.45
C GLY A 181 13.02 -16.82 -13.68
N GLU A 182 14.34 -16.59 -13.64
CA GLU A 182 14.93 -15.25 -13.68
C GLU A 182 14.65 -14.51 -15.00
N ASP A 183 14.93 -15.11 -16.16
CA ASP A 183 14.70 -14.46 -17.45
C ASP A 183 13.22 -14.12 -17.68
N PRO A 184 12.24 -15.02 -17.43
CA PRO A 184 10.83 -14.67 -17.53
C PRO A 184 10.38 -13.60 -16.51
N MET A 185 10.93 -13.61 -15.29
CA MET A 185 10.64 -12.55 -14.30
C MET A 185 11.12 -11.18 -14.78
N VAL A 186 12.34 -11.11 -15.33
CA VAL A 186 12.90 -9.87 -15.89
C VAL A 186 12.04 -9.36 -17.04
N ASP A 187 11.67 -10.24 -17.97
CA ASP A 187 10.82 -9.89 -19.10
C ASP A 187 9.45 -9.36 -18.64
N MET A 188 8.81 -10.06 -17.71
CA MET A 188 7.53 -9.65 -17.14
C MET A 188 7.60 -8.31 -16.41
N ILE A 189 8.65 -8.06 -15.62
CA ILE A 189 8.84 -6.77 -14.94
C ILE A 189 9.02 -5.66 -15.97
N ASN A 190 9.78 -5.88 -17.05
CA ASN A 190 9.91 -4.89 -18.12
C ASN A 190 8.56 -4.57 -18.78
N GLN A 191 7.77 -5.60 -19.12
CA GLN A 191 6.44 -5.41 -19.70
C GLN A 191 5.51 -4.66 -18.75
N GLY A 192 5.52 -5.01 -17.46
CA GLY A 192 4.75 -4.32 -16.42
C GLY A 192 5.18 -2.87 -16.26
N SER A 193 6.48 -2.58 -16.22
CA SER A 193 7.00 -1.21 -16.13
C SER A 193 6.63 -0.36 -17.35
N GLU A 194 6.74 -0.91 -18.57
CA GLU A 194 6.31 -0.21 -19.78
C GLU A 194 4.81 0.11 -19.76
N LEU A 195 3.99 -0.84 -19.31
CA LEU A 195 2.55 -0.65 -19.20
C LEU A 195 2.21 0.38 -18.12
N MET A 196 2.85 0.32 -16.95
CA MET A 196 2.71 1.31 -15.88
C MET A 196 2.95 2.73 -16.42
N ILE A 197 4.06 2.97 -17.12
CA ILE A 197 4.36 4.31 -17.64
C ILE A 197 3.27 4.77 -18.61
N LYS A 198 2.81 3.89 -19.51
CA LYS A 198 1.70 4.22 -20.44
C LYS A 198 0.42 4.60 -19.70
N LEU A 199 0.09 3.90 -18.62
CA LEU A 199 -1.09 4.19 -17.80
C LEU A 199 -0.97 5.56 -17.10
N LEU A 200 0.21 5.85 -16.53
CA LEU A 200 0.49 7.15 -15.90
C LEU A 200 0.41 8.30 -16.91
N GLU A 201 0.95 8.12 -18.13
CA GLU A 201 0.84 9.12 -19.20
C GLU A 201 -0.62 9.35 -19.63
N GLU A 202 -1.43 8.29 -19.68
CA GLU A 202 -2.84 8.38 -20.06
C GLU A 202 -3.68 9.07 -18.97
N GLU A 203 -3.45 8.73 -17.70
CA GLU A 203 -4.05 9.40 -16.54
C GLU A 203 -3.74 10.91 -16.56
N GLN A 204 -2.48 11.29 -16.79
CA GLN A 204 -2.09 12.70 -16.90
C GLN A 204 -2.78 13.42 -18.06
N LYS A 205 -2.96 12.77 -19.22
CA LYS A 205 -3.68 13.36 -20.37
C LYS A 205 -5.15 13.58 -20.04
N GLN A 206 -5.81 12.63 -19.38
CA GLN A 206 -7.22 12.77 -18.98
C GLN A 206 -7.41 13.89 -17.96
N ASN A 207 -6.57 13.95 -16.93
CA ASN A 207 -6.61 15.02 -15.92
C ASN A 207 -6.39 16.42 -16.52
N GLN A 208 -5.47 16.56 -17.49
CA GLN A 208 -5.27 17.83 -18.21
C GLN A 208 -6.47 18.23 -19.07
N ASN A 209 -7.14 17.27 -19.71
CA ASN A 209 -8.34 17.54 -20.50
C ASN A 209 -9.50 18.01 -19.62
N ASP A 210 -9.70 17.40 -18.45
CA ASP A 210 -10.76 17.78 -17.51
C ASP A 210 -10.50 19.16 -16.86
N ASN A 211 -9.24 19.44 -16.49
CA ASN A 211 -8.85 20.76 -15.96
C ASN A 211 -9.03 21.89 -17.00
N ASN A 212 -8.81 21.61 -18.29
CA ASN A 212 -9.07 22.59 -19.34
C ASN A 212 -10.57 22.90 -19.54
N TYR A 213 -11.47 21.97 -19.18
CA TYR A 213 -12.92 22.19 -19.20
C TYR A 213 -13.44 22.95 -17.97
N ASN A 214 -12.82 22.78 -16.79
CA ASN A 214 -13.26 23.34 -15.51
C ASN A 214 -12.50 24.61 -15.08
N ASN A 215 -12.32 25.57 -16.00
CA ASN A 215 -11.66 26.84 -15.70
C ASN A 215 -12.60 27.82 -14.93
N ASN A 216 -12.89 27.51 -13.67
CA ASN A 216 -13.43 28.43 -12.65
C ASN A 216 -13.30 27.80 -11.24
N GLY A 217 -12.09 27.81 -10.66
CA GLY A 217 -11.95 27.51 -9.23
C GLY A 217 -10.52 27.15 -8.81
N THR A 218 -9.90 28.06 -8.05
CA THR A 218 -8.79 27.87 -7.09
C THR A 218 -7.85 26.68 -7.32
N GLU A 219 -6.65 26.98 -7.85
CA GLU A 219 -5.49 26.11 -7.88
C GLU A 219 -5.14 25.61 -6.47
N THR A 220 -5.45 24.35 -6.19
CA THR A 220 -4.79 23.60 -5.13
C THR A 220 -3.55 22.98 -5.77
N ILE A 221 -2.37 23.47 -5.44
CA ILE A 221 -1.11 22.87 -5.91
C ILE A 221 -0.94 21.55 -5.15
N VAL A 222 -1.42 20.46 -5.74
CA VAL A 222 -1.00 19.11 -5.39
C VAL A 222 0.39 18.97 -6.03
N GLU A 223 1.42 18.62 -5.24
CA GLU A 223 2.69 18.16 -5.81
C GLU A 223 2.42 16.82 -6.51
N GLU A 224 1.93 16.88 -7.75
CA GLU A 224 1.71 15.70 -8.58
C GLU A 224 3.08 15.12 -8.95
N GLU A 225 3.32 13.87 -8.54
CA GLU A 225 4.45 13.10 -9.03
C GLU A 225 4.37 13.01 -10.56
N THR A 226 5.39 13.49 -11.25
CA THR A 226 5.47 13.44 -12.71
C THR A 226 5.76 12.03 -13.19
N VAL A 227 5.40 11.68 -14.43
CA VAL A 227 5.81 10.42 -15.06
C VAL A 227 7.32 10.22 -15.00
N GLU A 228 8.10 11.31 -15.09
CA GLU A 228 9.57 11.30 -14.97
C GLU A 228 10.08 10.68 -13.65
N TYR A 229 9.32 10.81 -12.56
CA TYR A 229 9.66 10.17 -11.28
C TYR A 229 9.76 8.64 -11.40
N TYR A 230 8.95 8.05 -12.28
CA TYR A 230 8.81 6.61 -12.46
C TYR A 230 9.72 6.03 -13.54
N GLU A 231 10.41 6.84 -14.35
CA GLU A 231 11.34 6.35 -15.39
C GLU A 231 12.40 5.37 -14.90
N PRO A 232 12.98 5.49 -13.68
CA PRO A 232 13.93 4.50 -13.19
C PRO A 232 13.37 3.06 -13.14
N TYR A 233 12.05 2.89 -13.09
CA TYR A 233 11.40 1.58 -13.11
C TYR A 233 11.49 0.84 -14.45
N TYR A 234 11.97 1.48 -15.53
CA TYR A 234 12.39 0.75 -16.73
C TYR A 234 13.53 -0.23 -16.46
N ASP A 235 14.32 -0.03 -15.40
CA ASP A 235 15.27 -1.04 -14.94
C ASP A 235 14.53 -2.06 -14.04
N PRO A 236 14.46 -3.34 -14.43
CA PRO A 236 13.75 -4.37 -13.67
C PRO A 236 14.36 -4.62 -12.27
N TYR A 237 15.61 -4.22 -12.05
CA TYR A 237 16.29 -4.32 -10.75
C TYR A 237 16.18 -3.04 -9.91
N TYR A 238 15.64 -1.96 -10.45
CA TYR A 238 15.46 -0.72 -9.69
C TYR A 238 14.47 -0.92 -8.55
N VAL A 239 14.82 -0.33 -7.41
CA VAL A 239 13.99 -0.22 -6.21
C VAL A 239 14.12 1.22 -5.73
N SER A 240 12.99 1.92 -5.61
CA SER A 240 12.99 3.29 -5.08
C SER A 240 13.61 3.32 -3.67
N PRO A 241 14.51 4.27 -3.36
CA PRO A 241 15.15 4.36 -2.05
C PRO A 241 14.16 4.44 -0.88
N ILE A 242 12.92 4.86 -1.13
CA ILE A 242 11.90 4.92 -0.09
C ILE A 242 11.57 3.55 0.48
N TRP A 243 11.78 2.44 -0.25
CA TRP A 243 11.55 1.06 0.22
C TRP A 243 12.70 0.49 1.05
N LEU A 244 13.90 1.08 0.96
CA LEU A 244 15.11 0.51 1.56
C LEU A 244 15.29 0.90 3.04
N LEU A 245 14.50 1.85 3.54
CA LEU A 245 14.57 2.35 4.91
C LEU A 245 13.46 1.75 5.77
N PRO A 246 13.69 1.35 7.02
CA PRO A 246 12.58 0.93 7.88
C PRO A 246 11.65 2.14 8.16
N LEU A 247 10.33 1.92 8.15
CA LEU A 247 9.35 2.95 8.53
C LEU A 247 9.51 3.36 10.00
N PHE A 248 9.68 2.36 10.88
CA PHE A 248 9.84 2.54 12.31
C PHE A 248 11.20 2.07 12.79
N LEU A 249 11.74 2.76 13.79
CA LEU A 249 12.95 2.38 14.50
C LEU A 249 12.54 1.88 15.89
N TRP A 250 12.20 0.59 15.96
CA TRP A 250 11.81 -0.10 17.19
C TRP A 250 12.97 -0.33 18.16
#